data_AF-A0A482VE75-F1
#
_entry.id   AF-A0A482VE75-F1
#
_cell.length_a   1.000
_cell.length_b   1.000
_cell.length_c   1.000
_cell.angle_alpha   90.00
_cell.angle_beta   90.00
_cell.angle_gamma   90.00
#
_symmetry.space_group_name_H-M   'P 1'
#
loop_
_entity.id
_entity.type
_entity.pdbx_description
1 polymer ?
#
loop_
_entity_poly.entity_id
_entity_poly.type
_entity_poly.pdbx_seq_one_letter_code
_entity_poly.pdbx_strand_id
1 'polypeptide(L)'
;VGTEPLVRSVRSATTEKHIRNVFAQESATPRPVGGKREPVEGTRNICDCRRFFKKNRKELKATQIEILKNELTECCLTHIQDSYRVHLNRLRALVENSTLTNSVVSRQILQVLFAVEESLNWSVMNDKLADRFLEIYYRSLTPENLHDYNYESLEEGLETCIRAMSMHFTEKQLMFMIKWMLEVTEMEKISEDNLLNFGSLLEHITVLYISKAYKRPLPEQVFPQIVKLIGSNNLVYSLLGNRVLHDLIDRCNNKLKFNTPRLFFRNSHYNIVLNQYNTSDKLLFQRYRELLHKTFVAAVIKHGTHKIHLENIYVSIVLFLVEVPCGYTAAAAVCLAMSIQTAALESKHIELTHAHRLHATVVSIMSLVCYIHKADVFYDYVNTIIQRRANYAPHLNPPLKMHYKYAQHHILWNKPELFFEDWEARYGLWKCFKDKHKDMIVAHV
;
A
#
# COMPACT_ATOMS: atom_id res chain seq x y z
N VAL A 1 -12.47 -51.37 -45.30
CA VAL A 1 -11.18 -50.63 -45.21
C VAL A 1 -11.33 -49.68 -44.03
N GLY A 2 -11.01 -50.03 -42.78
CA GLY A 2 -9.93 -50.85 -42.26
C GLY A 2 -8.85 -49.91 -41.74
N THR A 3 -8.94 -49.52 -40.45
CA THR A 3 -7.83 -49.08 -39.57
C THR A 3 -8.36 -48.78 -38.16
N GLU A 4 -8.14 -49.72 -37.24
CA GLU A 4 -8.16 -49.50 -35.78
C GLU A 4 -7.01 -48.58 -35.35
N PRO A 5 -7.05 -48.07 -34.10
CA PRO A 5 -5.89 -48.25 -33.25
C PRO A 5 -6.21 -48.84 -31.87
N LEU A 6 -5.44 -49.89 -31.57
CA LEU A 6 -5.14 -50.54 -30.31
C LEU A 6 -5.42 -49.75 -29.02
N VAL A 7 -6.37 -50.27 -28.24
CA VAL A 7 -6.40 -50.12 -26.78
C VAL A 7 -5.26 -50.96 -26.18
N ARG A 8 -4.12 -50.34 -25.89
CA ARG A 8 -3.10 -50.93 -25.02
C ARG A 8 -3.45 -50.68 -23.56
N SER A 9 -4.08 -51.66 -22.94
CA SER A 9 -4.08 -51.85 -21.49
C SER A 9 -2.64 -52.02 -20.99
N VAL A 10 -2.06 -50.97 -20.43
CA VAL A 10 -0.75 -51.00 -19.77
C VAL A 10 -0.95 -50.89 -18.25
N ARG A 11 -1.06 -52.08 -17.64
CA ARG A 11 -0.57 -52.47 -16.30
C ARG A 11 -0.74 -51.46 -15.14
N SER A 12 -1.88 -51.53 -14.46
CA SER A 12 -2.06 -50.99 -13.10
C SER A 12 -1.12 -51.64 -12.06
N ALA A 13 -0.59 -52.83 -12.35
CA ALA A 13 0.32 -53.56 -11.47
C ALA A 13 1.69 -52.87 -11.29
N THR A 14 2.13 -52.04 -12.24
CA THR A 14 3.45 -51.40 -12.17
C THR A 14 3.43 -50.19 -11.23
N THR A 15 2.34 -49.41 -11.26
CA THR A 15 2.11 -48.26 -10.37
C THR A 15 1.88 -48.73 -8.93
N GLU A 16 1.12 -49.80 -8.73
CA GLU A 16 0.89 -50.40 -7.40
C GLU A 16 2.18 -50.95 -6.78
N LYS A 17 3.05 -51.56 -7.60
CA LYS A 17 4.38 -52.03 -7.17
C LYS A 17 5.31 -50.87 -6.82
N HIS A 18 5.23 -49.75 -7.54
CA HIS A 18 6.05 -48.57 -7.27
C HIS A 18 5.66 -47.89 -5.95
N ILE A 19 4.35 -47.74 -5.70
CA ILE A 19 3.82 -47.20 -4.44
C ILE A 19 4.21 -48.10 -3.26
N ARG A 20 4.12 -49.43 -3.40
CA ARG A 20 4.56 -50.38 -2.35
C ARG A 20 6.07 -50.27 -2.05
N ASN A 21 6.90 -50.02 -3.04
CA ASN A 21 8.35 -49.89 -2.85
C ASN A 21 8.74 -48.60 -2.11
N VAL A 22 8.05 -47.49 -2.37
CA VAL A 22 8.25 -46.21 -1.66
C VAL A 22 7.93 -46.37 -0.16
N PHE A 23 6.84 -47.06 0.17
CA PHE A 23 6.46 -47.28 1.58
C PHE A 23 7.23 -48.42 2.29
N ALA A 24 7.89 -49.31 1.55
CA ALA A 24 8.75 -50.34 2.11
C ALA A 24 10.13 -49.78 2.52
N GLN A 25 10.66 -48.78 1.80
CA GLN A 25 11.96 -48.18 2.10
C GLN A 25 11.98 -47.39 3.42
N GLU A 26 10.87 -46.78 3.83
CA GLU A 26 10.77 -46.11 5.15
C GLU A 26 10.80 -47.09 6.34
N SER A 27 10.55 -48.38 6.12
CA SER A 27 10.55 -49.40 7.17
C SER A 27 11.94 -49.98 7.50
N ALA A 28 12.97 -49.58 6.75
CA ALA A 28 14.33 -50.11 6.87
C ALA A 28 15.30 -49.19 7.64
N THR A 29 14.81 -48.18 8.36
CA THR A 29 15.65 -47.42 9.30
C THR A 29 15.77 -48.18 10.64
N PRO A 30 16.99 -48.50 11.12
CA PRO A 30 17.17 -49.19 12.39
C PRO A 30 16.64 -48.33 13.55
N ARG A 31 15.74 -48.89 14.37
CA ARG A 31 15.32 -48.25 15.62
C ARG A 31 16.50 -48.22 16.60
N PRO A 32 16.82 -47.08 17.21
CA PRO A 32 17.70 -47.07 18.37
C PRO A 32 16.99 -47.78 19.52
N VAL A 33 17.67 -48.75 20.13
CA VAL A 33 17.18 -49.46 21.31
C VAL A 33 17.37 -48.55 22.52
N GLY A 34 16.29 -48.25 23.23
CA GLY A 34 16.32 -47.70 24.59
C GLY A 34 16.15 -46.19 24.69
N GLY A 35 14.90 -45.75 24.87
CA GLY A 35 14.59 -44.39 25.30
C GLY A 35 13.09 -44.12 25.24
N LYS A 36 12.44 -44.02 26.40
CA LYS A 36 11.05 -43.53 26.50
C LYS A 36 10.99 -42.12 25.90
N ARG A 37 10.17 -41.91 24.87
CA ARG A 37 9.81 -40.56 24.40
C ARG A 37 8.34 -40.30 24.68
N GLU A 38 8.08 -39.13 25.24
CA GLU A 38 6.78 -38.48 25.29
C GLU A 38 6.22 -38.24 23.87
N PRO A 39 4.87 -38.21 23.71
CA PRO A 39 4.26 -38.16 22.39
C PRO A 39 4.46 -36.78 21.74
N VAL A 40 5.08 -36.77 20.56
CA VAL A 40 5.15 -35.60 19.68
C VAL A 40 3.80 -35.45 18.98
N GLU A 41 3.08 -34.36 19.28
CA GLU A 41 1.87 -33.93 18.57
C GLU A 41 2.18 -33.73 17.08
N GLY A 42 1.66 -34.62 16.24
CA GLY A 42 1.86 -34.59 14.77
C GLY A 42 1.79 -35.97 14.09
N THR A 43 1.92 -37.07 14.83
CA THR A 43 1.90 -38.43 14.27
C THR A 43 0.50 -39.04 14.07
N ARG A 44 -0.59 -38.31 14.34
CA ARG A 44 -1.96 -38.84 14.24
C ARG A 44 -2.43 -39.14 12.81
N ASN A 45 -1.90 -38.47 11.78
CA ASN A 45 -2.44 -38.60 10.41
C ASN A 45 -1.87 -39.77 9.58
N ILE A 46 -0.66 -40.26 9.87
CA ILE A 46 -0.02 -41.34 9.08
C ILE A 46 -0.70 -42.70 9.33
N CYS A 47 -1.29 -42.89 10.51
CA CYS A 47 -1.95 -44.14 10.89
C CYS A 47 -3.31 -44.36 10.21
N ASP A 48 -4.00 -43.31 9.75
CA ASP A 48 -5.34 -43.44 9.17
C ASP A 48 -5.32 -43.86 7.71
N CYS A 49 -4.39 -43.38 6.90
CA CYS A 49 -4.24 -43.82 5.50
C CYS A 49 -3.97 -45.33 5.40
N ARG A 50 -3.10 -45.88 6.28
CA ARG A 50 -2.81 -47.32 6.31
C ARG A 50 -4.00 -48.18 6.73
N ARG A 51 -4.85 -47.70 7.64
CA ARG A 51 -6.09 -48.42 8.04
C ARG A 51 -7.15 -48.38 6.94
N PHE A 52 -7.21 -47.29 6.17
CA PHE A 52 -8.21 -47.12 5.11
C PHE A 52 -7.99 -48.07 3.92
N PHE A 53 -6.75 -48.20 3.43
CA PHE A 53 -6.43 -49.12 2.34
C PHE A 53 -6.57 -50.61 2.71
N LYS A 54 -6.50 -50.94 4.01
CA LYS A 54 -6.61 -52.33 4.48
C LYS A 54 -8.05 -52.84 4.58
N LYS A 55 -9.05 -51.94 4.59
CA LYS A 55 -10.45 -52.28 4.92
C LYS A 55 -11.40 -52.37 3.72
N ASN A 56 -11.03 -51.84 2.55
CA ASN A 56 -11.91 -51.81 1.37
C ASN A 56 -11.36 -52.67 0.22
N ARG A 57 -11.75 -53.95 0.20
CA ARG A 57 -11.47 -54.91 -0.89
C ARG A 57 -12.57 -54.99 -1.97
N LYS A 58 -13.61 -54.15 -1.88
CA LYS A 58 -14.69 -54.08 -2.87
C LYS A 58 -14.32 -53.07 -3.96
N GLU A 59 -14.71 -53.34 -5.21
CA GLU A 59 -14.52 -52.44 -6.34
C GLU A 59 -15.06 -51.03 -6.01
N LEU A 60 -14.15 -50.06 -5.95
CA LEU A 60 -14.47 -48.66 -5.71
C LEU A 60 -15.19 -48.12 -6.95
N LYS A 61 -16.32 -47.46 -6.74
CA LYS A 61 -17.00 -46.73 -7.83
C LYS A 61 -16.11 -45.58 -8.31
N ALA A 62 -16.22 -45.19 -9.58
CA ALA A 62 -15.43 -44.11 -10.17
C ALA A 62 -15.44 -42.81 -9.34
N THR A 63 -16.60 -42.46 -8.74
CA THR A 63 -16.73 -41.29 -7.85
C THR A 63 -15.90 -41.41 -6.58
N GLN A 64 -15.76 -42.60 -6.01
CA GLN A 64 -14.94 -42.85 -4.83
C GLN A 64 -13.44 -42.79 -5.16
N ILE A 65 -13.05 -43.23 -6.36
CA ILE A 65 -11.67 -43.11 -6.85
C ILE A 65 -11.29 -41.64 -7.02
N GLU A 66 -12.17 -40.80 -7.57
CA GLU A 66 -11.87 -39.37 -7.74
C GLU A 66 -11.77 -38.63 -6.40
N ILE A 67 -12.63 -38.98 -5.42
CA ILE A 67 -12.52 -38.44 -4.05
C ILE A 67 -11.17 -38.84 -3.42
N LEU A 68 -10.80 -40.12 -3.48
CA LEU A 68 -9.52 -40.62 -2.95
C LEU A 68 -8.31 -39.97 -3.63
N LYS A 69 -8.38 -39.74 -4.94
CA LYS A 69 -7.35 -39.03 -5.69
C LYS A 69 -7.20 -37.59 -5.22
N ASN A 70 -8.32 -36.89 -4.98
CA ASN A 70 -8.30 -35.52 -4.44
C ASN A 70 -7.72 -35.49 -3.03
N GLU A 71 -8.15 -36.39 -2.13
CA GLU A 71 -7.62 -36.50 -0.77
C GLU A 71 -6.12 -36.83 -0.75
N LEU A 72 -5.66 -37.74 -1.62
CA LEU A 72 -4.24 -38.08 -1.73
C LEU A 72 -3.43 -36.91 -2.28
N THR A 73 -3.97 -36.18 -3.26
CA THR A 73 -3.32 -34.99 -3.84
C THR A 73 -3.19 -33.91 -2.77
N GLU A 74 -4.23 -33.67 -1.97
CA GLU A 74 -4.20 -32.72 -0.85
C GLU A 74 -3.20 -33.15 0.23
N CYS A 75 -3.14 -34.44 0.56
CA CYS A 75 -2.18 -35.00 1.53
C CYS A 75 -0.72 -34.87 1.04
N CYS A 76 -0.46 -35.17 -0.24
CA CYS A 76 0.87 -35.00 -0.82
C CYS A 76 1.28 -33.53 -0.88
N LEU A 77 0.36 -32.64 -1.24
CA LEU A 77 0.62 -31.19 -1.25
C LEU A 77 0.94 -30.69 0.15
N THR A 78 0.16 -31.05 1.16
CA THR A 78 0.43 -30.63 2.56
C THR A 78 1.77 -31.15 3.07
N HIS A 79 2.15 -32.39 2.77
CA HIS A 79 3.47 -32.92 3.14
C HIS A 79 4.63 -32.18 2.48
N ILE A 80 4.50 -31.85 1.19
CA ILE A 80 5.48 -31.05 0.45
C ILE A 80 5.59 -29.66 1.09
N GLN A 81 4.46 -29.03 1.40
CA GLN A 81 4.39 -27.72 2.04
C GLN A 81 5.05 -27.72 3.44
N ASP A 82 4.77 -28.72 4.25
CA ASP A 82 5.36 -28.88 5.58
C ASP A 82 6.88 -29.12 5.51
N SER A 83 7.33 -29.93 4.56
CA SER A 83 8.76 -30.15 4.31
C SER A 83 9.44 -28.83 3.96
N TYR A 84 8.87 -28.05 3.03
CA TYR A 84 9.40 -26.73 2.67
C TYR A 84 9.48 -25.79 3.87
N ARG A 85 8.43 -25.74 4.70
CA ARG A 85 8.41 -24.91 5.90
C ARG A 85 9.53 -25.27 6.87
N VAL A 86 9.82 -26.56 7.05
CA VAL A 86 10.94 -27.00 7.90
C VAL A 86 12.28 -26.57 7.30
N HIS A 87 12.46 -26.72 5.99
CA HIS A 87 13.69 -26.31 5.30
C HIS A 87 13.93 -24.80 5.35
N LEU A 88 12.90 -23.98 5.14
CA LEU A 88 12.99 -22.53 5.27
C LEU A 88 13.37 -22.10 6.68
N ASN A 89 12.76 -22.70 7.71
CA ASN A 89 13.15 -22.41 9.10
C ASN A 89 14.59 -22.80 9.42
N ARG A 90 15.09 -23.91 8.83
CA ARG A 90 16.50 -24.31 8.97
C ARG A 90 17.43 -23.36 8.25
N LEU A 91 17.13 -22.97 7.02
CA LEU A 91 17.90 -21.99 6.27
C LEU A 91 17.95 -20.65 7.00
N ARG A 92 16.82 -20.18 7.54
CA ARG A 92 16.78 -19.00 8.40
C ARG A 92 17.69 -19.14 9.63
N ALA A 93 17.58 -20.24 10.37
CA ALA A 93 18.42 -20.46 11.54
C ALA A 93 19.92 -20.51 11.17
N LEU A 94 20.26 -21.01 9.97
CA LEU A 94 21.62 -20.95 9.45
C LEU A 94 22.05 -19.52 9.16
N VAL A 95 21.19 -18.69 8.55
CA VAL A 95 21.46 -17.25 8.36
C VAL A 95 21.70 -16.60 9.72
N GLU A 96 20.75 -16.70 10.67
CA GLU A 96 20.82 -16.13 12.02
C GLU A 96 22.14 -16.53 12.70
N ASN A 97 22.45 -17.83 12.81
CA ASN A 97 23.68 -18.30 13.46
C ASN A 97 24.96 -17.87 12.73
N SER A 98 24.94 -17.83 11.39
CA SER A 98 26.12 -17.43 10.63
C SER A 98 26.50 -15.96 10.83
N THR A 99 25.53 -15.08 11.16
CA THR A 99 25.81 -13.67 11.46
C THR A 99 26.75 -13.46 12.64
N LEU A 100 26.78 -14.40 13.59
CA LEU A 100 27.67 -14.36 14.75
C LEU A 100 29.12 -14.71 14.42
N THR A 101 29.34 -15.39 13.29
CA THR A 101 30.65 -15.95 12.92
C THR A 101 31.27 -15.25 11.72
N ASN A 102 30.48 -15.01 10.66
CA ASN A 102 30.98 -14.49 9.40
C ASN A 102 29.85 -13.88 8.55
N SER A 103 29.90 -12.56 8.35
CA SER A 103 28.93 -11.80 7.55
C SER A 103 28.98 -12.09 6.04
N VAL A 104 30.05 -12.68 5.53
CA VAL A 104 30.13 -13.12 4.12
C VAL A 104 29.34 -14.40 3.94
N VAL A 105 29.48 -15.35 4.88
CA VAL A 105 28.76 -16.62 4.84
C VAL A 105 27.26 -16.40 4.99
N SER A 106 26.84 -15.51 5.89
CA SER A 106 25.42 -15.15 6.05
C SER A 106 24.81 -14.59 4.77
N ARG A 107 25.52 -13.71 4.06
CA ARG A 107 25.11 -13.18 2.76
C ARG A 107 25.02 -14.26 1.68
N GLN A 108 25.96 -15.20 1.63
CA GLN A 108 25.92 -16.34 0.71
C GLN A 108 24.71 -17.26 0.98
N ILE A 109 24.43 -17.55 2.25
CA ILE A 109 23.25 -18.35 2.63
C ILE A 109 21.97 -17.61 2.24
N LEU A 110 21.92 -16.29 2.41
CA LEU A 110 20.78 -15.46 2.00
C LEU A 110 20.59 -15.45 0.48
N GLN A 111 21.66 -15.46 -0.32
CA GLN A 111 21.58 -15.64 -1.77
C GLN A 111 21.05 -17.01 -2.17
N VAL A 112 21.47 -18.07 -1.47
CA VAL A 112 20.92 -19.42 -1.68
C VAL A 112 19.44 -19.45 -1.31
N LEU A 113 19.05 -18.80 -0.21
CA LEU A 113 17.65 -18.64 0.14
C LEU A 113 16.92 -17.99 -1.03
N PHE A 114 17.33 -16.80 -1.47
CA PHE A 114 16.75 -16.06 -2.61
C PHE A 114 16.56 -16.93 -3.86
N ALA A 115 17.59 -17.68 -4.26
CA ALA A 115 17.53 -18.55 -5.44
C ALA A 115 16.53 -19.70 -5.25
N VAL A 116 16.43 -20.25 -4.05
CA VAL A 116 15.38 -21.21 -3.70
C VAL A 116 14.02 -20.51 -3.72
N GLU A 117 13.92 -19.25 -3.29
CA GLU A 117 12.68 -18.48 -3.29
C GLU A 117 12.08 -18.30 -4.69
N GLU A 118 12.89 -17.96 -5.68
CA GLU A 118 12.41 -17.82 -7.07
C GLU A 118 11.75 -19.10 -7.62
N SER A 119 12.17 -20.26 -7.13
CA SER A 119 11.66 -21.57 -7.59
C SER A 119 10.39 -22.03 -6.88
N LEU A 120 9.98 -21.36 -5.79
CA LEU A 120 8.90 -21.81 -4.92
C LEU A 120 7.59 -21.04 -5.14
N ASN A 121 6.46 -21.74 -5.03
CA ASN A 121 5.15 -21.12 -5.00
C ASN A 121 4.83 -20.65 -3.56
N TRP A 122 5.09 -19.38 -3.27
CA TRP A 122 4.97 -18.75 -1.95
C TRP A 122 3.54 -18.56 -1.42
N SER A 123 2.51 -18.94 -2.18
CA SER A 123 1.12 -18.89 -1.71
C SER A 123 0.86 -19.68 -0.42
N VAL A 124 1.80 -20.56 -0.04
CA VAL A 124 1.78 -21.43 1.14
C VAL A 124 2.39 -20.77 2.39
N MET A 125 3.13 -19.67 2.25
CA MET A 125 3.82 -19.06 3.38
C MET A 125 2.82 -18.60 4.46
N ASN A 126 3.06 -18.95 5.73
CA ASN A 126 2.20 -18.48 6.81
C ASN A 126 2.60 -17.06 7.26
N ASP A 127 1.63 -16.32 7.80
CA ASP A 127 1.82 -14.94 8.28
C ASP A 127 2.99 -14.85 9.29
N LYS A 128 3.24 -15.91 10.08
CA LYS A 128 4.34 -16.00 11.05
C LYS A 128 5.73 -15.95 10.44
N LEU A 129 5.93 -16.52 9.26
CA LEU A 129 7.24 -16.51 8.62
C LEU A 129 7.51 -15.12 8.01
N ALA A 130 6.50 -14.50 7.39
CA ALA A 130 6.59 -13.15 6.85
C ALA A 130 6.89 -12.12 7.96
N ASP A 131 6.16 -12.22 9.08
CA ASP A 131 6.42 -11.44 10.31
C ASP A 131 7.89 -11.52 10.75
N ARG A 132 8.44 -12.73 10.76
CA ARG A 132 9.82 -12.94 11.19
C ARG A 132 10.87 -12.41 10.19
N PHE A 133 10.62 -12.51 8.89
CA PHE A 133 11.52 -11.88 7.89
C PHE A 133 11.50 -10.36 8.00
N LEU A 134 10.31 -9.77 8.18
CA LEU A 134 10.16 -8.35 8.43
C LEU A 134 10.85 -7.92 9.72
N GLU A 135 10.76 -8.72 10.79
CA GLU A 135 11.44 -8.46 12.06
C GLU A 135 12.97 -8.50 11.90
N ILE A 136 13.52 -9.49 11.20
CA ILE A 136 14.96 -9.58 10.93
C ILE A 136 15.42 -8.39 10.08
N TYR A 137 14.64 -8.00 9.08
CA TYR A 137 14.93 -6.81 8.27
C TYR A 137 14.90 -5.53 9.10
N TYR A 138 13.87 -5.33 9.92
CA TYR A 138 13.82 -4.18 10.84
C TYR A 138 15.05 -4.14 11.77
N ARG A 139 15.43 -5.28 12.36
CA ARG A 139 16.62 -5.37 13.22
C ARG A 139 17.93 -5.10 12.48
N SER A 140 18.00 -5.37 11.16
CA SER A 140 19.16 -4.95 10.35
C SER A 140 19.27 -3.43 10.21
N LEU A 141 18.13 -2.73 10.21
CA LEU A 141 18.04 -1.27 10.09
C LEU A 141 18.17 -0.54 11.43
N THR A 142 17.86 -1.20 12.54
CA THR A 142 17.99 -0.63 13.89
C THR A 142 18.89 -1.51 14.75
N PRO A 143 20.21 -1.54 14.49
CA PRO A 143 21.11 -2.36 15.28
C PRO A 143 21.17 -1.85 16.72
N GLU A 144 20.54 -2.58 17.65
CA GLU A 144 20.72 -2.37 19.09
C GLU A 144 21.80 -3.32 19.62
N ASN A 145 22.67 -2.84 20.52
CA ASN A 145 23.75 -3.62 21.15
C ASN A 145 23.26 -4.87 21.93
N LEU A 146 21.95 -5.02 22.12
CA LEU A 146 21.29 -6.08 22.89
C LEU A 146 20.73 -7.22 22.02
N HIS A 147 20.89 -7.18 20.69
CA HIS A 147 20.39 -8.25 19.84
C HIS A 147 21.28 -9.50 19.90
N ASP A 148 20.62 -10.66 19.94
CA ASP A 148 21.29 -11.98 19.94
C ASP A 148 22.08 -12.27 18.66
N TYR A 149 21.94 -11.44 17.61
CA TYR A 149 22.48 -11.67 16.27
C TYR A 149 22.84 -10.33 15.58
N ASN A 150 23.82 -10.36 14.67
CA ASN A 150 24.27 -9.16 13.93
C ASN A 150 23.68 -9.11 12.50
N TYR A 151 22.58 -8.39 12.34
CA TYR A 151 21.87 -8.31 11.07
C TYR A 151 22.29 -7.16 10.15
N GLU A 152 23.15 -6.24 10.61
CA GLU A 152 23.49 -4.99 9.89
C GLU A 152 23.97 -5.27 8.46
N SER A 153 24.84 -6.27 8.29
CA SER A 153 25.38 -6.66 6.97
C SER A 153 24.40 -7.32 6.01
N LEU A 154 23.15 -7.58 6.43
CA LEU A 154 22.15 -8.32 5.66
C LEU A 154 21.06 -7.44 5.04
N GLU A 155 21.03 -6.15 5.35
CA GLU A 155 19.95 -5.22 4.97
C GLU A 155 19.51 -5.36 3.50
N GLU A 156 20.42 -5.10 2.55
CA GLU A 156 20.11 -5.11 1.11
C GLU A 156 19.63 -6.49 0.62
N GLY A 157 20.23 -7.55 1.14
CA GLY A 157 19.87 -8.92 0.78
C GLY A 157 18.48 -9.29 1.29
N LEU A 158 18.15 -8.87 2.51
CA LEU A 158 16.85 -9.11 3.13
C LEU A 158 15.76 -8.34 2.40
N GLU A 159 16.01 -7.06 2.07
CA GLU A 159 15.09 -6.27 1.27
C GLU A 159 14.78 -6.95 -0.07
N THR A 160 15.83 -7.42 -0.76
CA THR A 160 15.70 -8.10 -2.06
C THR A 160 14.86 -9.38 -1.94
N CYS A 161 15.09 -10.19 -0.91
CA CYS A 161 14.29 -11.39 -0.63
C CYS A 161 12.83 -11.02 -0.35
N ILE A 162 12.57 -10.03 0.50
CA ILE A 162 11.20 -9.62 0.85
C ILE A 162 10.44 -9.11 -0.38
N ARG A 163 11.10 -8.34 -1.26
CA ARG A 163 10.51 -7.89 -2.53
C ARG A 163 10.11 -9.08 -3.41
N ALA A 164 11.02 -10.03 -3.64
CA ALA A 164 10.73 -11.22 -4.44
C ALA A 164 9.60 -12.07 -3.84
N MET A 165 9.65 -12.34 -2.53
CA MET A 165 8.59 -13.06 -1.81
C MET A 165 7.22 -12.37 -1.98
N SER A 166 7.18 -11.05 -1.83
CA SER A 166 5.93 -10.27 -1.87
C SER A 166 5.19 -10.34 -3.21
N MET A 167 5.89 -10.59 -4.33
CA MET A 167 5.25 -10.75 -5.64
C MET A 167 4.23 -11.90 -5.66
N HIS A 168 4.48 -12.93 -4.85
CA HIS A 168 3.67 -14.13 -4.79
C HIS A 168 2.65 -14.15 -3.65
N PHE A 169 2.65 -13.14 -2.78
CA PHE A 169 1.73 -13.07 -1.64
C PHE A 169 0.30 -12.73 -2.05
N THR A 170 -0.65 -13.24 -1.29
CA THR A 170 -2.07 -12.90 -1.39
C THR A 170 -2.33 -11.46 -0.92
N GLU A 171 -3.48 -10.89 -1.29
CA GLU A 171 -3.92 -9.56 -0.80
C GLU A 171 -3.89 -9.46 0.73
N LYS A 172 -4.30 -10.53 1.42
CA LYS A 172 -4.33 -10.59 2.89
C LYS A 172 -2.93 -10.50 3.49
N GLN A 173 -1.97 -11.24 2.93
CA GLN A 173 -0.57 -11.23 3.38
C GLN A 173 0.09 -9.87 3.10
N LEU A 174 -0.11 -9.29 1.92
CA LEU A 174 0.41 -7.96 1.61
C LEU A 174 -0.16 -6.91 2.57
N MET A 175 -1.46 -6.96 2.86
CA MET A 175 -2.08 -6.06 3.83
C MET A 175 -1.55 -6.27 5.26
N PHE A 176 -1.26 -7.52 5.64
CA PHE A 176 -0.59 -7.81 6.91
C PHE A 176 0.79 -7.13 6.98
N MET A 177 1.61 -7.25 5.93
CA MET A 177 2.92 -6.60 5.87
C MET A 177 2.81 -5.08 5.93
N ILE A 178 1.91 -4.47 5.16
CA ILE A 178 1.68 -3.01 5.17
C ILE A 178 1.34 -2.55 6.59
N LYS A 179 0.40 -3.24 7.25
CA LYS A 179 0.01 -2.93 8.63
C LYS A 179 1.20 -3.04 9.59
N TRP A 180 1.95 -4.14 9.52
CA TRP A 180 3.11 -4.37 10.38
C TRP A 180 4.17 -3.27 10.20
N MET A 181 4.50 -2.94 8.94
CA MET A 181 5.49 -1.92 8.64
C MET A 181 5.05 -0.52 9.10
N LEU A 182 3.76 -0.19 8.96
CA LEU A 182 3.21 1.05 9.48
C LEU A 182 3.29 1.11 11.01
N GLU A 183 2.92 0.03 11.71
CA GLU A 183 3.03 -0.07 13.17
C GLU A 183 4.47 0.15 13.65
N VAL A 184 5.45 -0.42 12.95
CA VAL A 184 6.87 -0.22 13.25
C VAL A 184 7.32 1.21 12.99
N THR A 185 6.90 1.83 11.87
CA THR A 185 7.22 3.23 11.59
C THR A 185 6.62 4.20 12.62
N GLU A 186 5.48 3.88 13.22
CA GLU A 186 4.89 4.73 14.26
C GLU A 186 5.74 4.82 15.53
N MET A 187 6.67 3.89 15.75
CA MET A 187 7.58 3.91 16.89
C MET A 187 8.69 4.96 16.74
N GLU A 188 8.85 5.56 15.54
CA GLU A 188 9.84 6.59 15.20
C GLU A 188 11.30 6.22 15.61
N LYS A 189 11.63 4.92 15.62
CA LYS A 189 12.95 4.41 16.00
C LYS A 189 13.94 4.28 14.84
N ILE A 190 13.43 4.26 13.60
CA ILE A 190 14.25 4.10 12.40
C ILE A 190 14.92 5.44 12.09
N SER A 191 16.22 5.44 11.85
CA SER A 191 16.96 6.63 11.41
C SER A 191 16.42 7.13 10.07
N GLU A 192 16.64 8.42 9.75
CA GLU A 192 16.12 9.00 8.49
C GLU A 192 16.67 8.29 7.25
N ASP A 193 17.95 7.91 7.26
CA ASP A 193 18.59 7.18 6.15
C ASP A 193 17.96 5.79 5.96
N ASN A 194 17.78 5.04 7.04
CA ASN A 194 17.21 3.69 7.00
C ASN A 194 15.70 3.72 6.72
N LEU A 195 15.02 4.81 7.07
CA LEU A 195 13.61 5.00 6.77
C LEU A 195 13.36 5.12 5.27
N LEU A 196 14.33 5.62 4.48
CA LEU A 196 14.20 5.67 3.03
C LEU A 196 14.15 4.26 2.43
N ASN A 197 15.03 3.36 2.88
CA ASN A 197 15.06 1.96 2.41
C ASN A 197 13.81 1.21 2.88
N PHE A 198 13.47 1.33 4.17
CA PHE A 198 12.26 0.74 4.73
C PHE A 198 10.99 1.24 4.05
N GLY A 199 10.92 2.55 3.78
CA GLY A 199 9.82 3.21 3.08
C GLY A 199 9.69 2.76 1.63
N SER A 200 10.82 2.60 0.93
CA SER A 200 10.85 2.07 -0.45
C SER A 200 10.28 0.65 -0.54
N LEU A 201 10.54 -0.19 0.46
CA LEU A 201 9.94 -1.53 0.54
C LEU A 201 8.43 -1.44 0.82
N LEU A 202 8.01 -0.60 1.76
CA LEU A 202 6.60 -0.38 2.08
C LEU A 202 5.79 0.11 0.87
N GLU A 203 6.32 1.07 0.12
CA GLU A 203 5.69 1.56 -1.12
C GLU A 203 5.56 0.44 -2.16
N HIS A 204 6.59 -0.37 -2.34
CA HIS A 204 6.53 -1.50 -3.26
C HIS A 204 5.45 -2.52 -2.89
N ILE A 205 5.38 -2.91 -1.62
CA ILE A 205 4.34 -3.82 -1.12
C ILE A 205 2.95 -3.19 -1.29
N THR A 206 2.84 -1.87 -1.07
CA THR A 206 1.60 -1.11 -1.26
C THR A 206 1.12 -1.12 -2.71
N VAL A 207 2.04 -0.87 -3.66
CA VAL A 207 1.75 -0.94 -5.10
C VAL A 207 1.32 -2.36 -5.51
N LEU A 208 2.01 -3.39 -5.02
CA LEU A 208 1.63 -4.79 -5.26
C LEU A 208 0.25 -5.10 -4.70
N TYR A 209 -0.08 -4.62 -3.50
CA TYR A 209 -1.39 -4.79 -2.89
C TYR A 209 -2.48 -4.19 -3.78
N ILE A 210 -2.32 -2.93 -4.21
CA ILE A 210 -3.31 -2.25 -5.06
C ILE A 210 -3.44 -2.91 -6.43
N SER A 211 -2.35 -3.42 -7.02
CA SER A 211 -2.41 -4.15 -8.28
C SER A 211 -3.33 -5.38 -8.21
N LYS A 212 -3.42 -6.01 -7.03
CA LYS A 212 -4.28 -7.18 -6.77
C LYS A 212 -5.68 -6.77 -6.29
N ALA A 213 -5.77 -5.73 -5.46
CA ALA A 213 -6.99 -5.31 -4.76
C ALA A 213 -7.67 -4.05 -5.34
N TYR A 214 -7.41 -3.64 -6.58
CA TYR A 214 -7.85 -2.33 -7.13
C TYR A 214 -9.37 -2.05 -7.07
N LYS A 215 -10.23 -3.09 -7.05
CA LYS A 215 -11.69 -2.93 -6.91
C LYS A 215 -12.18 -2.90 -5.46
N ARG A 216 -11.31 -3.20 -4.50
CA ARG A 216 -11.67 -3.22 -3.08
C ARG A 216 -11.83 -1.78 -2.56
N PRO A 217 -12.65 -1.58 -1.52
CA PRO A 217 -12.64 -0.34 -0.75
C PRO A 217 -11.26 -0.06 -0.14
N LEU A 218 -10.99 1.21 0.15
CA LEU A 218 -9.78 1.61 0.84
C LEU A 218 -9.64 0.85 2.18
N PRO A 219 -8.43 0.39 2.52
CA PRO A 219 -8.22 -0.42 3.72
C PRO A 219 -8.28 0.44 4.98
N GLU A 220 -9.48 0.51 5.59
CA GLU A 220 -9.73 1.30 6.81
C GLU A 220 -8.76 0.98 7.95
N GLN A 221 -8.35 -0.28 8.08
CA GLN A 221 -7.49 -0.75 9.17
C GLN A 221 -6.11 -0.09 9.25
N VAL A 222 -5.58 0.44 8.14
CA VAL A 222 -4.27 1.14 8.12
C VAL A 222 -4.41 2.65 8.00
N PHE A 223 -5.62 3.14 7.71
CA PHE A 223 -5.86 4.55 7.42
C PHE A 223 -5.48 5.49 8.58
N PRO A 224 -5.83 5.21 9.86
CA PRO A 224 -5.42 6.07 10.97
C PRO A 224 -3.90 6.19 11.13
N GLN A 225 -3.18 5.10 10.88
CA GLN A 225 -1.72 4.99 11.04
C GLN A 225 -1.02 5.86 10.00
N ILE A 226 -1.49 5.79 8.76
CA ILE A 226 -1.00 6.63 7.66
C ILE A 226 -1.24 8.11 7.96
N VAL A 227 -2.44 8.46 8.44
CA VAL A 227 -2.76 9.86 8.78
C VAL A 227 -1.90 10.35 9.96
N LYS A 228 -1.59 9.48 10.93
CA LYS A 228 -0.65 9.80 12.01
C LYS A 228 0.76 10.06 11.48
N LEU A 229 1.26 9.24 10.56
CA LEU A 229 2.56 9.44 9.91
C LEU A 229 2.62 10.78 9.17
N ILE A 230 1.59 11.12 8.38
CA ILE A 230 1.49 12.43 7.70
C ILE A 230 1.58 13.58 8.71
N GLY A 231 1.01 13.41 9.90
CA GLY A 231 1.06 14.39 10.99
C GLY A 231 2.35 14.42 11.81
N SER A 232 3.32 13.53 11.55
CA SER A 232 4.56 13.41 12.32
C SER A 232 5.34 14.73 12.38
N ASN A 233 6.12 14.89 13.46
CA ASN A 233 7.07 15.98 13.60
C ASN A 233 8.28 15.82 12.69
N ASN A 234 8.60 14.59 12.28
CA ASN A 234 9.70 14.34 11.37
C ASN A 234 9.25 14.48 9.90
N LEU A 235 10.03 15.22 9.12
CA LEU A 235 9.75 15.52 7.71
C LEU A 235 9.69 14.25 6.86
N VAL A 236 10.62 13.31 7.05
CA VAL A 236 10.75 12.08 6.26
C VAL A 236 9.60 11.12 6.54
N TYR A 237 9.21 10.95 7.81
CA TYR A 237 8.02 10.16 8.19
C TYR A 237 6.74 10.74 7.59
N SER A 238 6.60 12.08 7.61
CA SER A 238 5.45 12.76 7.01
C SER A 238 5.41 12.58 5.48
N LEU A 239 6.56 12.61 4.79
CA LEU A 239 6.65 12.30 3.37
C LEU A 239 6.28 10.85 3.07
N LEU A 240 6.79 9.90 3.85
CA LEU A 240 6.47 8.48 3.70
C LEU A 240 4.96 8.24 3.84
N GLY A 241 4.33 8.82 4.86
CA GLY A 241 2.88 8.74 5.06
C GLY A 241 2.10 9.25 3.84
N ASN A 242 2.53 10.36 3.22
CA ASN A 242 1.90 10.85 2.00
C ASN A 242 2.10 9.88 0.83
N ARG A 243 3.31 9.36 0.60
CA ARG A 243 3.60 8.46 -0.52
C ARG A 243 2.79 7.16 -0.43
N VAL A 244 2.76 6.53 0.75
CA VAL A 244 1.95 5.33 1.00
C VAL A 244 0.46 5.62 0.81
N LEU A 245 -0.01 6.78 1.29
CA LEU A 245 -1.38 7.21 1.05
C LEU A 245 -1.68 7.33 -0.45
N HIS A 246 -0.80 7.98 -1.22
CA HIS A 246 -0.97 8.16 -2.67
C HIS A 246 -1.10 6.81 -3.37
N ASP A 247 -0.20 5.88 -3.05
CA ASP A 247 -0.18 4.57 -3.70
C ASP A 247 -1.43 3.75 -3.37
N LEU A 248 -1.97 3.88 -2.15
CA LEU A 248 -3.23 3.23 -1.76
C LEU A 248 -4.47 3.83 -2.43
N ILE A 249 -4.49 5.14 -2.67
CA ILE A 249 -5.69 5.82 -3.18
C ILE A 249 -5.72 5.95 -4.70
N ASP A 250 -4.57 6.09 -5.37
CA ASP A 250 -4.47 6.39 -6.80
C ASP A 250 -4.78 5.19 -7.72
N ARG A 251 -6.02 4.73 -7.72
CA ARG A 251 -6.47 3.57 -8.51
C ARG A 251 -6.55 3.88 -10.01
N CYS A 252 -6.64 5.17 -10.37
CA CYS A 252 -6.74 5.62 -11.76
C CYS A 252 -5.43 6.18 -12.33
N ASN A 253 -4.29 6.00 -11.64
CA ASN A 253 -2.96 6.45 -12.07
C ASN A 253 -2.95 7.95 -12.45
N ASN A 254 -3.54 8.79 -11.60
CA ASN A 254 -3.59 10.23 -11.73
C ASN A 254 -2.45 10.95 -11.01
N LYS A 255 -1.71 10.30 -10.09
CA LYS A 255 -0.63 10.89 -9.29
C LYS A 255 0.34 11.73 -10.13
N LEU A 256 0.80 11.17 -11.25
CA LEU A 256 1.73 11.84 -12.18
C LEU A 256 1.18 13.13 -12.80
N LYS A 257 -0.15 13.30 -12.85
CA LYS A 257 -0.82 14.49 -13.39
C LYS A 257 -0.90 15.63 -12.36
N PHE A 258 -0.51 15.37 -11.12
CA PHE A 258 -0.66 16.26 -9.96
C PHE A 258 0.66 16.56 -9.23
N ASN A 259 1.81 16.18 -9.79
CA ASN A 259 3.13 16.35 -9.17
C ASN A 259 3.41 17.76 -8.62
N THR A 260 2.80 18.80 -9.19
CA THR A 260 2.93 20.17 -8.68
C THR A 260 1.59 20.93 -8.82
N PRO A 261 1.25 21.83 -7.88
CA PRO A 261 0.10 22.70 -8.01
C PRO A 261 0.08 23.46 -9.34
N ARG A 262 -1.08 23.46 -10.00
CA ARG A 262 -1.33 24.16 -11.26
C ARG A 262 -2.78 24.62 -11.35
N LEU A 263 -3.05 25.54 -12.28
CA LEU A 263 -4.40 26.02 -12.57
C LEU A 263 -5.12 25.09 -13.56
N PHE A 264 -6.38 24.80 -13.26
CA PHE A 264 -7.27 24.02 -14.13
C PHE A 264 -8.29 24.93 -14.81
N PHE A 265 -8.27 24.99 -16.14
CA PHE A 265 -9.18 25.83 -16.93
C PHE A 265 -10.40 25.05 -17.43
N ARG A 266 -11.57 25.71 -17.47
CA ARG A 266 -12.88 25.10 -17.76
C ARG A 266 -12.90 24.27 -19.06
N ASN A 267 -12.24 24.77 -20.11
CA ASN A 267 -12.29 24.19 -21.45
C ASN A 267 -11.01 23.44 -21.84
N SER A 268 -10.15 23.13 -20.88
CA SER A 268 -8.87 22.47 -21.11
C SER A 268 -8.95 20.98 -20.85
N HIS A 269 -8.15 20.20 -21.58
CA HIS A 269 -8.08 18.75 -21.43
C HIS A 269 -6.82 18.36 -20.66
N TYR A 270 -6.99 17.86 -19.43
CA TYR A 270 -5.88 17.48 -18.55
C TYR A 270 -5.67 15.96 -18.46
N ASN A 271 -6.44 15.17 -19.22
CA ASN A 271 -6.44 13.70 -19.19
C ASN A 271 -6.61 13.11 -17.78
N ILE A 272 -7.35 13.81 -16.90
CA ILE A 272 -7.68 13.33 -15.55
C ILE A 272 -8.79 12.30 -15.67
N VAL A 273 -8.60 11.14 -15.03
CA VAL A 273 -9.60 10.06 -15.00
C VAL A 273 -10.34 10.15 -13.67
N LEU A 274 -11.66 10.33 -13.70
CA LEU A 274 -12.48 10.32 -12.49
C LEU A 274 -12.90 8.89 -12.17
N ASN A 275 -12.71 8.46 -10.93
CA ASN A 275 -13.07 7.11 -10.52
C ASN A 275 -14.58 7.00 -10.24
N GLN A 276 -15.13 5.80 -10.42
CA GLN A 276 -16.43 5.43 -9.90
C GLN A 276 -16.25 4.95 -8.46
N TYR A 277 -16.49 5.85 -7.50
CA TYR A 277 -16.26 5.56 -6.10
C TYR A 277 -17.34 4.66 -5.50
N ASN A 278 -16.94 3.80 -4.57
CA ASN A 278 -17.88 2.99 -3.80
C ASN A 278 -18.40 3.76 -2.57
N THR A 279 -19.56 3.37 -2.05
CA THR A 279 -20.15 4.02 -0.86
C THR A 279 -19.26 3.89 0.38
N SER A 280 -18.52 2.80 0.50
CA SER A 280 -17.59 2.55 1.62
C SER A 280 -16.46 3.56 1.69
N ASP A 281 -15.88 3.94 0.55
CA ASP A 281 -14.80 4.93 0.44
C ASP A 281 -15.33 6.30 0.86
N LYS A 282 -16.53 6.67 0.39
CA LYS A 282 -17.21 7.89 0.83
C LYS A 282 -17.42 7.89 2.35
N LEU A 283 -17.89 6.79 2.94
CA LEU A 283 -18.12 6.67 4.38
C LEU A 283 -16.81 6.74 5.17
N LEU A 284 -15.72 6.16 4.65
CA LEU A 284 -14.40 6.26 5.25
C LEU A 284 -13.94 7.73 5.33
N PHE A 285 -14.01 8.45 4.21
CA PHE A 285 -13.68 9.88 4.18
C PHE A 285 -14.57 10.69 5.12
N GLN A 286 -15.85 10.33 5.25
CA GLN A 286 -16.76 10.96 6.18
C GLN A 286 -16.35 10.76 7.64
N ARG A 287 -16.00 9.53 8.00
CA ARG A 287 -15.57 9.15 9.34
C ARG A 287 -14.29 9.86 9.76
N TYR A 288 -13.31 9.97 8.86
CA TYR A 288 -12.00 10.54 9.16
C TYR A 288 -11.84 12.00 8.75
N ARG A 289 -12.91 12.70 8.36
CA ARG A 289 -12.86 14.08 7.86
C ARG A 289 -12.12 15.05 8.77
N GLU A 290 -12.48 15.06 10.05
CA GLU A 290 -11.89 15.99 11.02
C GLU A 290 -10.40 15.70 11.22
N LEU A 291 -10.06 14.41 11.34
CA LEU A 291 -8.68 13.96 11.46
C LEU A 291 -7.86 14.37 10.24
N LEU A 292 -8.34 14.07 9.02
CA LEU A 292 -7.68 14.46 7.77
C LEU A 292 -7.51 15.98 7.69
N HIS A 293 -8.57 16.75 7.96
CA HIS A 293 -8.53 18.19 7.91
C HIS A 293 -7.48 18.76 8.87
N LYS A 294 -7.52 18.36 10.14
CA LYS A 294 -6.57 18.82 11.16
C LYS A 294 -5.14 18.42 10.81
N THR A 295 -4.93 17.18 10.38
CA THR A 295 -3.60 16.67 10.01
C THR A 295 -3.02 17.42 8.81
N PHE A 296 -3.78 17.60 7.73
CA PHE A 296 -3.26 18.31 6.55
C PHE A 296 -2.97 19.77 6.82
N VAL A 297 -3.84 20.48 7.56
CA VAL A 297 -3.56 21.88 7.95
C VAL A 297 -2.26 21.94 8.77
N ALA A 298 -2.12 21.08 9.79
CA ALA A 298 -0.93 21.05 10.63
C ALA A 298 0.34 20.70 9.82
N ALA A 299 0.26 19.72 8.91
CA ALA A 299 1.37 19.31 8.06
C ALA A 299 1.80 20.42 7.09
N VAL A 300 0.84 21.13 6.47
CA VAL A 300 1.14 22.25 5.55
C VAL A 300 1.82 23.41 6.28
N ILE A 301 1.38 23.73 7.50
CA ILE A 301 1.98 24.79 8.32
C ILE A 301 3.38 24.39 8.79
N LYS A 302 3.56 23.14 9.21
CA LYS A 302 4.82 22.66 9.78
C LYS A 302 5.90 22.43 8.72
N HIS A 303 5.54 21.72 7.65
CA HIS A 303 6.50 21.18 6.68
C HIS A 303 6.46 21.89 5.31
N GLY A 304 5.45 22.74 5.06
CA GLY A 304 5.25 23.40 3.77
C GLY A 304 6.32 24.44 3.39
N THR A 305 7.25 24.76 4.29
CA THR A 305 8.50 25.48 3.99
C THR A 305 9.32 24.73 2.94
N HIS A 306 9.26 23.40 2.92
CA HIS A 306 9.85 22.55 1.90
C HIS A 306 8.86 22.35 0.75
N LYS A 307 9.23 22.83 -0.45
CA LYS A 307 8.38 22.74 -1.65
C LYS A 307 7.88 21.31 -1.92
N ILE A 308 8.78 20.33 -1.86
CA ILE A 308 8.47 18.92 -2.14
C ILE A 308 7.39 18.39 -1.19
N HIS A 309 7.42 18.80 0.08
CA HIS A 309 6.42 18.37 1.06
C HIS A 309 5.04 18.93 0.76
N LEU A 310 4.98 20.23 0.45
CA LEU A 310 3.73 20.87 0.04
C LEU A 310 3.14 20.25 -1.24
N GLU A 311 4.00 19.87 -2.20
CA GLU A 311 3.59 19.14 -3.40
C GLU A 311 2.98 17.77 -3.05
N ASN A 312 3.58 17.02 -2.11
CA ASN A 312 3.06 15.73 -1.66
C ASN A 312 1.71 15.87 -0.94
N ILE A 313 1.54 16.87 -0.08
CA ILE A 313 0.24 17.13 0.56
C ILE A 313 -0.80 17.53 -0.50
N TYR A 314 -0.43 18.39 -1.44
CA TYR A 314 -1.31 18.78 -2.54
C TYR A 314 -1.80 17.55 -3.31
N VAL A 315 -0.89 16.63 -3.69
CA VAL A 315 -1.22 15.35 -4.36
C VAL A 315 -2.23 14.56 -3.53
N SER A 316 -2.04 14.42 -2.21
CA SER A 316 -2.99 13.73 -1.33
C SER A 316 -4.40 14.31 -1.43
N ILE A 317 -4.51 15.64 -1.35
CA ILE A 317 -5.80 16.36 -1.38
C ILE A 317 -6.50 16.17 -2.73
N VAL A 318 -5.76 16.33 -3.84
CA VAL A 318 -6.37 16.24 -5.18
C VAL A 318 -6.67 14.82 -5.61
N LEU A 319 -5.92 13.83 -5.12
CA LEU A 319 -6.26 12.43 -5.32
C LEU A 319 -7.62 12.09 -4.68
N PHE A 320 -7.92 12.61 -3.48
CA PHE A 320 -9.26 12.42 -2.90
C PHE A 320 -10.38 13.00 -3.77
N LEU A 321 -10.14 14.12 -4.46
CA LEU A 321 -11.13 14.74 -5.34
C LEU A 321 -11.42 13.90 -6.59
N VAL A 322 -10.42 13.22 -7.15
CA VAL A 322 -10.60 12.41 -8.38
C VAL A 322 -10.99 10.96 -8.07
N GLU A 323 -10.62 10.44 -6.90
CA GLU A 323 -10.94 9.08 -6.48
C GLU A 323 -12.35 8.99 -5.87
N VAL A 324 -12.81 10.04 -5.19
CA VAL A 324 -14.18 10.13 -4.67
C VAL A 324 -14.82 11.45 -5.11
N PRO A 325 -15.12 11.65 -6.40
CA PRO A 325 -15.63 12.91 -6.97
C PRO A 325 -17.09 13.18 -6.59
N CYS A 326 -17.34 13.62 -5.35
CA CYS A 326 -18.68 13.93 -4.85
C CYS A 326 -18.74 15.29 -4.15
N GLY A 327 -19.95 15.81 -3.91
CA GLY A 327 -20.10 17.12 -3.26
C GLY A 327 -19.53 17.19 -1.84
N TYR A 328 -19.42 16.05 -1.16
CA TYR A 328 -18.80 15.97 0.15
C TYR A 328 -17.29 16.22 0.10
N THR A 329 -16.57 15.53 -0.78
CA THR A 329 -15.11 15.71 -0.93
C THR A 329 -14.78 17.08 -1.52
N ALA A 330 -15.62 17.60 -2.43
CA ALA A 330 -15.53 18.98 -2.91
C ALA A 330 -15.59 19.98 -1.76
N ALA A 331 -16.61 19.88 -0.90
CA ALA A 331 -16.76 20.76 0.25
C ALA A 331 -15.61 20.59 1.26
N ALA A 332 -15.18 19.36 1.53
CA ALA A 332 -14.05 19.09 2.43
C ALA A 332 -12.74 19.70 1.92
N ALA A 333 -12.46 19.59 0.61
CA ALA A 333 -11.27 20.16 -0.02
C ALA A 333 -11.31 21.70 -0.03
N VAL A 334 -12.46 22.30 -0.31
CA VAL A 334 -12.65 23.77 -0.23
C VAL A 334 -12.46 24.25 1.20
N CYS A 335 -13.08 23.60 2.20
CA CYS A 335 -12.85 23.93 3.61
C CYS A 335 -11.37 23.83 3.99
N LEU A 336 -10.68 22.77 3.56
CA LEU A 336 -9.24 22.61 3.81
C LEU A 336 -8.42 23.72 3.15
N ALA A 337 -8.72 24.07 1.91
CA ALA A 337 -8.05 25.16 1.19
C ALA A 337 -8.30 26.52 1.87
N MET A 338 -9.51 26.77 2.38
CA MET A 338 -9.81 27.97 3.16
C MET A 338 -9.00 28.00 4.47
N SER A 339 -8.94 26.89 5.22
CA SER A 339 -8.12 26.81 6.44
C SER A 339 -6.63 27.04 6.18
N ILE A 340 -6.10 26.51 5.06
CA ILE A 340 -4.72 26.75 4.63
C ILE A 340 -4.51 28.23 4.31
N GLN A 341 -5.47 28.87 3.63
CA GLN A 341 -5.41 30.31 3.35
C GLN A 341 -5.42 31.13 4.64
N THR A 342 -6.31 30.82 5.59
CA THR A 342 -6.38 31.49 6.89
C THR A 342 -5.06 31.35 7.64
N ALA A 343 -4.48 30.15 7.68
CA ALA A 343 -3.18 29.92 8.31
C ALA A 343 -2.07 30.76 7.67
N ALA A 344 -2.06 30.89 6.33
CA ALA A 344 -1.08 31.71 5.62
C ALA A 344 -1.23 33.22 5.91
N LEU A 345 -2.45 33.71 6.15
CA LEU A 345 -2.73 35.11 6.44
C LEU A 345 -2.50 35.49 7.91
N GLU A 346 -2.84 34.60 8.84
CA GLU A 346 -2.84 34.90 10.28
C GLU A 346 -1.55 34.48 11.00
N SER A 347 -0.81 33.51 10.46
CA SER A 347 0.37 32.99 11.14
C SER A 347 1.55 33.93 11.03
N LYS A 348 1.95 34.51 12.17
CA LYS A 348 3.16 35.35 12.30
C LYS A 348 4.47 34.59 12.06
N HIS A 349 4.43 33.26 12.12
CA HIS A 349 5.62 32.40 12.03
C HIS A 349 5.86 31.84 10.61
N ILE A 350 4.93 32.08 9.68
CA ILE A 350 5.08 31.62 8.30
C ILE A 350 5.90 32.64 7.51
N GLU A 351 7.01 32.20 6.93
CA GLU A 351 7.79 33.04 6.04
C GLU A 351 6.99 33.42 4.79
N LEU A 352 7.25 34.61 4.26
CA LEU A 352 6.53 35.15 3.10
C LEU A 352 6.55 34.20 1.88
N THR A 353 7.71 33.60 1.59
CA THR A 353 7.87 32.62 0.49
C THR A 353 6.99 31.39 0.71
N HIS A 354 6.88 30.92 1.95
CA HIS A 354 6.01 29.79 2.30
C HIS A 354 4.54 30.19 2.16
N ALA A 355 4.12 31.34 2.68
CA ALA A 355 2.76 31.87 2.51
C ALA A 355 2.35 31.96 1.02
N HIS A 356 3.22 32.46 0.15
CA HIS A 356 2.97 32.51 -1.30
C HIS A 356 2.70 31.12 -1.90
N ARG A 357 3.51 30.13 -1.52
CA ARG A 357 3.30 28.74 -1.96
C ARG A 357 1.98 28.18 -1.44
N LEU A 358 1.59 28.51 -0.20
CA LEU A 358 0.28 28.10 0.34
C LEU A 358 -0.86 28.67 -0.49
N HIS A 359 -0.83 29.97 -0.81
CA HIS A 359 -1.86 30.60 -1.65
C HIS A 359 -1.92 30.03 -3.07
N ALA A 360 -0.78 29.68 -3.67
CA ALA A 360 -0.71 29.00 -4.96
C ALA A 360 -1.32 27.58 -4.91
N THR A 361 -1.08 26.84 -3.83
CA THR A 361 -1.72 25.54 -3.58
C THR A 361 -3.23 25.68 -3.42
N VAL A 362 -3.69 26.67 -2.64
CA VAL A 362 -5.12 26.95 -2.41
C VAL A 362 -5.85 27.16 -3.74
N VAL A 363 -5.38 28.07 -4.61
CA VAL A 363 -6.05 28.34 -5.90
C VAL A 363 -5.99 27.15 -6.85
N SER A 364 -4.95 26.32 -6.77
CA SER A 364 -4.86 25.07 -7.53
C SER A 364 -5.94 24.08 -7.11
N ILE A 365 -6.19 23.92 -5.80
CA ILE A 365 -7.26 23.09 -5.28
C ILE A 365 -8.62 23.64 -5.69
N MET A 366 -8.86 24.95 -5.52
CA MET A 366 -10.14 25.58 -5.89
C MET A 366 -10.46 25.41 -7.38
N SER A 367 -9.48 25.67 -8.26
CA SER A 367 -9.68 25.51 -9.70
C SER A 367 -9.92 24.05 -10.11
N LEU A 368 -9.26 23.09 -9.45
CA LEU A 368 -9.52 21.66 -9.69
C LEU A 368 -10.93 21.24 -9.26
N VAL A 369 -11.39 21.68 -8.09
CA VAL A 369 -12.77 21.43 -7.62
C VAL A 369 -13.77 21.92 -8.67
N CYS A 370 -13.55 23.13 -9.20
CA CYS A 370 -14.41 23.69 -10.24
C CYS A 370 -14.38 22.85 -11.53
N TYR A 371 -13.18 22.42 -11.95
CA TYR A 371 -12.99 21.59 -13.13
C TYR A 371 -13.68 20.22 -13.02
N ILE A 372 -13.45 19.48 -11.93
CA ILE A 372 -14.01 18.14 -11.71
C ILE A 372 -15.54 18.19 -11.66
N HIS A 373 -16.09 19.19 -10.98
CA HIS A 373 -17.53 19.27 -10.76
C HIS A 373 -18.28 20.08 -11.82
N LYS A 374 -17.60 20.69 -12.80
CA LYS A 374 -18.19 21.62 -13.76
C LYS A 374 -18.96 22.75 -13.06
N ALA A 375 -18.36 23.33 -12.02
CA ALA A 375 -19.00 24.34 -11.18
C ALA A 375 -18.84 25.74 -11.80
N ASP A 376 -19.66 26.09 -12.79
CA ASP A 376 -19.47 27.31 -13.59
C ASP A 376 -19.45 28.59 -12.76
N VAL A 377 -20.47 28.78 -11.91
CA VAL A 377 -20.58 29.97 -11.05
C VAL A 377 -19.39 30.08 -10.10
N PHE A 378 -18.95 28.95 -9.53
CA PHE A 378 -17.78 28.95 -8.66
C PHE A 378 -16.49 29.24 -9.42
N TYR A 379 -16.38 28.73 -10.65
CA TYR A 379 -15.24 28.96 -11.52
C TYR A 379 -15.09 30.43 -11.90
N ASP A 380 -16.19 31.16 -12.17
CA ASP A 380 -16.12 32.58 -12.52
C ASP A 380 -15.52 33.41 -11.37
N TYR A 381 -15.90 33.09 -10.14
CA TYR A 381 -15.30 33.67 -8.94
C TYR A 381 -13.82 33.29 -8.79
N VAL A 382 -13.47 32.01 -8.91
CA VAL A 382 -12.07 31.54 -8.85
C VAL A 382 -11.22 32.21 -9.92
N ASN A 383 -11.73 32.34 -11.15
CA ASN A 383 -11.04 33.01 -12.24
C ASN A 383 -10.83 34.50 -11.95
N THR A 384 -11.81 35.18 -11.34
CA THR A 384 -11.66 36.58 -10.91
C THR A 384 -10.47 36.76 -9.96
N ILE A 385 -10.32 35.86 -8.97
CA ILE A 385 -9.17 35.87 -8.05
C ILE A 385 -7.86 35.57 -8.80
N ILE A 386 -7.84 34.58 -9.69
CA ILE A 386 -6.67 34.24 -10.51
C ILE A 386 -6.20 35.46 -11.32
N GLN A 387 -7.11 36.17 -12.00
CA GLN A 387 -6.79 37.35 -12.81
C GLN A 387 -6.28 38.52 -11.97
N ARG A 388 -6.92 38.81 -10.83
CA ARG A 388 -6.45 39.85 -9.90
C ARG A 388 -5.04 39.53 -9.38
N ARG A 389 -4.77 38.28 -8.99
CA ARG A 389 -3.42 37.84 -8.61
C ARG A 389 -2.43 37.97 -9.77
N ALA A 390 -2.81 37.61 -10.99
CA ALA A 390 -1.93 37.75 -12.16
C ALA A 390 -1.53 39.20 -12.45
N ASN A 391 -2.39 40.16 -12.13
CA ASN A 391 -2.12 41.60 -12.33
C ASN A 391 -1.35 42.25 -11.17
N TYR A 392 -1.67 41.88 -9.92
CA TYR A 392 -1.17 42.62 -8.74
C TYR A 392 -0.18 41.83 -7.89
N ALA A 393 -0.27 40.50 -7.86
CA ALA A 393 0.55 39.63 -7.01
C ALA A 393 0.78 38.25 -7.66
N PRO A 394 1.53 38.17 -8.79
CA PRO A 394 1.63 36.94 -9.59
C PRO A 394 2.24 35.75 -8.83
N HIS A 395 3.00 36.03 -7.77
CA HIS A 395 3.62 35.04 -6.89
C HIS A 395 2.61 34.25 -6.03
N LEU A 396 1.36 34.72 -5.92
CA LEU A 396 0.25 34.01 -5.24
C LEU A 396 -0.44 32.98 -6.13
N ASN A 397 -0.10 32.93 -7.42
CA ASN A 397 -0.57 31.92 -8.36
C ASN A 397 0.53 30.87 -8.59
N PRO A 398 0.17 29.62 -8.98
CA PRO A 398 1.12 28.64 -9.47
C PRO A 398 1.99 29.17 -10.63
N PRO A 399 3.20 28.64 -10.85
CA PRO A 399 3.79 27.46 -10.18
C PRO A 399 4.47 27.78 -8.85
N LEU A 400 4.67 26.75 -8.01
CA LEU A 400 5.47 26.87 -6.79
C LEU A 400 6.95 27.14 -7.12
N LYS A 401 7.50 28.23 -6.58
CA LYS A 401 8.91 28.61 -6.77
C LYS A 401 9.70 28.53 -5.46
N MET A 402 10.98 28.17 -5.57
CA MET A 402 11.91 28.23 -4.45
C MET A 402 12.15 29.69 -4.02
N HIS A 403 12.31 30.56 -5.02
CA HIS A 403 12.49 32.00 -4.85
C HIS A 403 11.53 32.76 -5.78
N TYR A 404 10.84 33.76 -5.24
CA TYR A 404 9.97 34.64 -6.03
C TYR A 404 10.69 35.95 -6.34
N LYS A 405 10.60 36.41 -7.59
CA LYS A 405 11.08 37.74 -8.00
C LYS A 405 9.92 38.72 -7.90
N TYR A 406 10.14 39.85 -7.24
CA TYR A 406 9.14 40.89 -7.05
C TYR A 406 9.48 42.08 -7.95
N ALA A 407 8.53 42.48 -8.80
CA ALA A 407 8.63 43.77 -9.45
C ALA A 407 8.20 44.86 -8.45
N GLN A 408 8.72 46.08 -8.59
CA GLN A 408 8.40 47.20 -7.69
C GLN A 408 6.89 47.49 -7.59
N HIS A 409 6.11 47.16 -8.63
CA HIS A 409 4.65 47.35 -8.65
C HIS A 409 3.84 46.12 -8.16
N HIS A 410 4.47 44.98 -7.86
CA HIS A 410 3.81 43.73 -7.44
C HIS A 410 3.75 43.53 -5.92
N ILE A 411 3.86 44.60 -5.13
CA ILE A 411 4.10 44.54 -3.67
C ILE A 411 2.78 44.50 -2.87
N LEU A 412 1.61 44.51 -3.52
CA LEU A 412 0.30 44.62 -2.86
C LEU A 412 -0.34 43.25 -2.55
N TRP A 413 0.40 42.33 -1.91
CA TRP A 413 -0.13 41.01 -1.54
C TRP A 413 -1.13 41.06 -0.38
N ASN A 414 -1.18 42.14 0.38
CA ASN A 414 -2.04 42.30 1.56
C ASN A 414 -3.46 42.78 1.27
N LYS A 415 -3.87 42.82 0.00
CA LYS A 415 -5.23 43.26 -0.37
C LYS A 415 -6.24 42.12 -0.20
N PRO A 416 -7.34 42.32 0.54
CA PRO A 416 -8.37 41.29 0.75
C PRO A 416 -8.93 40.70 -0.55
N GLU A 417 -9.05 41.52 -1.60
CA GLU A 417 -9.58 41.15 -2.92
C GLU A 417 -8.77 40.11 -3.70
N LEU A 418 -7.57 39.76 -3.21
CA LEU A 418 -6.70 38.71 -3.75
C LEU A 418 -6.95 37.34 -3.11
N PHE A 419 -7.81 37.26 -2.10
CA PHE A 419 -8.05 36.05 -1.31
C PHE A 419 -9.49 35.60 -1.44
N PHE A 420 -9.70 34.30 -1.20
CA PHE A 420 -11.04 33.73 -1.22
C PHE A 420 -11.82 34.14 0.02
N GLU A 421 -13.02 34.67 -0.18
CA GLU A 421 -14.06 34.83 0.84
C GLU A 421 -14.85 33.52 1.03
N ASP A 422 -15.15 33.20 2.29
CA ASP A 422 -15.81 31.94 2.69
C ASP A 422 -17.24 31.83 2.12
N TRP A 423 -18.02 32.91 2.17
CA TRP A 423 -19.41 32.89 1.71
C TRP A 423 -19.52 32.70 0.19
N GLU A 424 -18.63 33.29 -0.60
CA GLU A 424 -18.55 33.09 -2.07
C GLU A 424 -18.22 31.64 -2.42
N ALA A 425 -17.25 31.06 -1.70
CA ALA A 425 -16.88 29.66 -1.91
C ALA A 425 -18.04 28.71 -1.57
N ARG A 426 -18.75 28.96 -0.46
CA ARG A 426 -19.95 28.20 -0.09
C ARG A 426 -21.08 28.39 -1.10
N TYR A 427 -21.31 29.61 -1.57
CA TYR A 427 -22.33 29.92 -2.57
C TYR A 427 -22.05 29.20 -3.89
N GLY A 428 -20.81 29.26 -4.39
CA GLY A 428 -20.39 28.58 -5.60
C GLY A 428 -20.59 27.06 -5.54
N LEU A 429 -20.22 26.42 -4.43
CA LEU A 429 -20.47 24.98 -4.22
C LEU A 429 -21.96 24.67 -4.11
N TRP A 430 -22.70 25.44 -3.31
CA TRP A 430 -24.14 25.26 -3.14
C TRP A 430 -24.87 25.32 -4.48
N LYS A 431 -24.54 26.30 -5.32
CA LYS A 431 -25.13 26.48 -6.65
C LYS A 431 -24.87 25.26 -7.55
N CYS A 432 -23.61 24.79 -7.58
CA CYS A 432 -23.20 23.60 -8.32
C CYS A 432 -23.98 22.33 -7.92
N PHE A 433 -24.10 22.05 -6.62
CA PHE A 433 -24.74 20.80 -6.17
C PHE A 433 -26.27 20.87 -6.08
N LYS A 434 -26.84 22.08 -5.94
CA LYS A 434 -28.28 22.29 -6.02
C LYS A 434 -28.82 22.02 -7.42
N ASP A 435 -28.14 22.51 -8.45
CA ASP A 435 -28.59 22.37 -9.84
C ASP A 435 -28.45 20.91 -10.32
N LYS A 436 -27.40 20.18 -9.91
CA LYS A 436 -27.27 18.73 -10.18
C LYS A 436 -28.40 17.87 -9.60
N HIS A 437 -28.93 18.26 -8.44
CA HIS A 437 -30.09 17.59 -7.86
C HIS A 437 -31.35 17.74 -8.72
N LYS A 438 -31.48 18.85 -9.47
CA LYS A 438 -32.60 19.06 -10.39
C LYS A 438 -32.45 18.24 -11.66
N ASP A 439 -31.24 18.18 -12.23
CA ASP A 439 -30.98 17.39 -13.45
C ASP A 439 -31.21 15.88 -13.23
N MET A 440 -30.91 15.36 -12.03
CA MET A 440 -31.21 13.97 -11.68
C MET A 440 -32.72 13.69 -11.54
N ILE A 441 -33.51 14.66 -11.08
CA ILE A 441 -34.97 14.49 -10.94
C ILE A 441 -35.67 14.54 -12.30
N VAL A 442 -35.19 15.39 -13.22
CA VAL A 442 -35.75 15.50 -14.58
C VAL A 442 -35.41 14.28 -15.45
N ALA A 443 -34.31 13.56 -15.18
CA ALA A 443 -33.95 12.33 -15.90
C ALA A 443 -34.68 11.05 -15.39
N HIS A 444 -35.52 11.16 -14.37
CA HIS A 444 -36.30 10.04 -13.79
C HIS A 444 -37.83 10.26 -13.88
N VAL A 445 -38.25 11.23 -14.69
CA VAL A 445 -39.63 11.45 -15.15
C VAL A 445 -39.62 11.32 -16.67
#